data_AF-A0A842RCY3-F1
#
_entry.id   AF-A0A842RCY3-F1
#
_cell.length_a   1.000
_cell.length_b   1.000
_cell.length_c   1.000
_cell.angle_alpha   90.00
_cell.angle_beta   90.00
_cell.angle_gamma   90.00
#
_symmetry.space_group_name_H-M   'P 1'
#
loop_
_entity.id
_entity.type
_entity.pdbx_description
1 polymer ?
#
loop_
_entity_poly.entity_id
_entity_poly.type
_entity_poly.pdbx_seq_one_letter_code
_entity_poly.pdbx_strand_id
1 'polypeptide(L)'
;MGREEIISIIIGCFILLLAAISQTLIFIELSPISNLDFCDEDIIVTFNGSIANVYARYGLKNRGDQNNYPIILPFASKPWNINLTLDGEHLDYYWTSHLVEEQEFSAISFRVNISKGETRDVNVIYERFFEIYEKDSQTFGRFKYLVGTTKSWGEPLDYAHFEFWTIKNDEKQLLDTFDFENWLPDYLYMIYEFEIN
;
A
#
# COMPACT_ATOMS: atom_id res chain seq x y z
N MET A 1 -27.62 -16.54 -46.16
CA MET A 1 -27.57 -15.72 -44.94
C MET A 1 -28.54 -14.58 -45.10
N GLY A 2 -29.60 -14.57 -44.29
CA GLY A 2 -30.67 -13.58 -44.37
C GLY A 2 -30.21 -12.23 -43.81
N ARG A 3 -30.77 -11.13 -44.35
CA ARG A 3 -30.47 -9.76 -43.88
C ARG A 3 -30.68 -9.60 -42.37
N GLU A 4 -31.60 -10.37 -41.78
CA GLU A 4 -31.90 -10.41 -40.35
C GLU A 4 -30.82 -11.11 -39.50
N GLU A 5 -30.11 -12.10 -40.06
CA GLU A 5 -28.98 -12.76 -39.38
C GLU A 5 -27.78 -11.80 -39.29
N ILE A 6 -27.54 -11.01 -40.33
CA ILE A 6 -26.47 -10.00 -40.35
C ILE A 6 -26.75 -8.89 -39.32
N ILE A 7 -28.00 -8.43 -39.23
CA ILE A 7 -28.39 -7.40 -38.25
C ILE A 7 -28.26 -7.93 -36.82
N SER A 8 -28.65 -9.17 -36.57
CA SER A 8 -28.54 -9.79 -35.24
C SER A 8 -27.08 -9.99 -34.81
N ILE A 9 -26.19 -10.35 -35.74
CA ILE A 9 -24.75 -10.46 -35.48
C ILE A 9 -24.16 -9.07 -35.18
N ILE A 10 -24.53 -8.04 -35.95
CA ILE A 10 -24.02 -6.68 -35.73
C ILE A 10 -24.48 -6.14 -34.37
N ILE A 11 -25.75 -6.33 -34.00
CA ILE A 11 -26.28 -5.91 -32.69
C ILE A 11 -25.63 -6.71 -31.55
N GLY A 12 -25.44 -8.02 -31.73
CA GLY A 12 -24.75 -8.87 -30.76
C GLY A 12 -23.29 -8.46 -30.55
N CYS A 13 -22.56 -8.16 -31.63
CA CYS A 13 -21.22 -7.60 -31.58
C CYS A 13 -21.19 -6.21 -30.92
N PHE A 14 -22.20 -5.37 -31.16
CA PHE A 14 -22.29 -4.04 -30.56
C PHE A 14 -22.59 -4.09 -29.05
N ILE A 15 -23.41 -5.04 -28.60
CA ILE A 15 -23.70 -5.27 -27.17
C ILE A 15 -22.47 -5.86 -26.46
N LEU A 16 -21.72 -6.77 -27.11
CA LEU A 16 -20.44 -7.26 -26.59
C LEU A 16 -19.36 -6.17 -26.54
N LEU A 17 -19.33 -5.27 -27.53
CA LEU A 17 -18.43 -4.10 -27.51
C LEU A 17 -18.83 -3.12 -26.40
N LEU A 18 -20.12 -2.89 -26.17
CA LEU A 18 -20.64 -2.05 -25.08
C LEU A 18 -20.43 -2.66 -23.70
N ALA A 19 -20.48 -3.99 -23.57
CA ALA A 19 -20.15 -4.69 -22.34
C ALA A 19 -18.63 -4.70 -22.07
N ALA A 20 -17.79 -4.65 -23.12
CA ALA A 20 -16.35 -4.50 -23.00
C ALA A 20 -15.92 -3.05 -22.66
N ILE A 21 -16.78 -2.05 -22.88
CA ILE A 21 -16.49 -0.64 -22.61
C ILE A 21 -17.02 -0.18 -21.24
N SER A 22 -17.76 -1.00 -20.48
CA SER A 22 -18.22 -0.62 -19.12
C SER A 22 -17.23 -0.93 -17.99
N GLN A 23 -16.05 -1.47 -18.30
CA GLN A 23 -14.92 -1.45 -17.36
C GLN A 23 -14.17 -0.12 -17.46
N THR A 24 -14.89 0.97 -17.23
CA THR A 24 -14.27 2.20 -16.73
C THR A 24 -13.92 1.96 -15.26
N LEU A 25 -12.95 1.10 -14.99
CA LEU A 25 -12.26 1.14 -13.71
C LEU A 25 -11.30 2.30 -13.81
N ILE A 26 -11.83 3.42 -13.32
CA ILE A 26 -11.14 4.62 -12.90
C ILE A 26 -9.82 4.19 -12.25
N PHE A 27 -8.74 4.23 -13.03
CA PHE A 27 -7.41 4.44 -12.46
C PHE A 27 -7.41 5.88 -12.00
N ILE A 28 -7.79 6.10 -10.74
CA ILE A 28 -7.10 7.13 -9.98
C ILE A 28 -5.81 6.43 -9.54
N GLU A 29 -4.89 6.34 -10.52
CA GLU A 29 -3.51 6.65 -10.23
C GLU A 29 -3.60 7.97 -9.45
N LEU A 30 -3.08 8.00 -8.22
CA LEU A 30 -3.08 9.21 -7.42
C LEU A 30 -2.06 10.15 -8.03
N SER A 31 -2.49 10.69 -9.17
CA SER A 31 -1.77 11.62 -10.00
C SER A 31 -1.29 12.77 -9.12
N PRO A 32 -0.16 13.42 -9.45
CA PRO A 32 0.26 14.69 -8.85
C PRO A 32 -0.81 15.82 -8.92
N ILE A 33 -1.99 15.54 -9.48
CA ILE A 33 -3.17 16.40 -9.59
C ILE A 33 -4.13 16.26 -8.38
N SER A 34 -3.94 15.30 -7.48
CA SER A 34 -4.92 15.01 -6.41
C SER A 34 -4.99 16.09 -5.31
N ASN A 35 -4.00 16.99 -5.22
CA ASN A 35 -3.83 17.92 -4.09
C ASN A 35 -3.85 17.22 -2.71
N LEU A 36 -3.66 15.90 -2.66
CA LEU A 36 -3.51 15.13 -1.45
C LEU A 36 -2.06 14.69 -1.37
N ASP A 37 -1.34 15.18 -0.36
CA ASP A 37 0.04 14.80 -0.12
C ASP A 37 0.10 13.71 0.96
N PHE A 38 1.04 12.79 0.81
CA PHE A 38 1.55 12.00 1.91
C PHE A 38 2.73 12.78 2.47
N CYS A 39 2.61 13.30 3.69
CA CYS A 39 3.68 14.11 4.29
C CYS A 39 4.56 13.28 5.22
N ASP A 40 3.98 12.37 5.99
CA ASP A 40 4.70 11.57 6.97
C ASP A 40 4.47 10.08 6.76
N GLU A 41 5.50 9.28 7.04
CA GLU A 41 5.42 7.83 7.13
C GLU A 41 6.11 7.34 8.41
N ASP A 42 5.45 6.48 9.19
CA ASP A 42 6.01 5.89 10.40
C ASP A 42 5.66 4.39 10.45
N ILE A 43 6.68 3.56 10.26
CA ILE A 43 6.55 2.11 10.10
C ILE A 43 7.32 1.41 11.20
N ILE A 44 6.58 0.68 12.04
CA ILE A 44 7.15 -0.12 13.12
C ILE A 44 6.88 -1.59 12.82
N VAL A 45 7.94 -2.38 12.74
CA VAL A 45 7.87 -3.81 12.44
C VAL A 45 8.39 -4.60 13.62
N THR A 46 7.60 -5.54 14.11
CA THR A 46 8.01 -6.48 15.18
C THR A 46 7.96 -7.91 14.66
N PHE A 47 9.13 -8.53 14.54
CA PHE A 47 9.31 -9.92 14.15
C PHE A 47 9.09 -10.86 15.33
N ASN A 48 8.26 -11.89 15.13
CA ASN A 48 8.01 -12.95 16.09
C ASN A 48 7.94 -14.29 15.35
N GLY A 49 9.00 -15.11 15.47
CA GLY A 49 9.15 -16.32 14.67
C GLY A 49 9.16 -16.00 13.17
N SER A 50 8.20 -16.53 12.42
CA SER A 50 8.05 -16.28 10.98
C SER A 50 7.06 -15.17 10.61
N ILE A 51 6.51 -14.50 11.62
CA ILE A 51 5.47 -13.47 11.44
C ILE A 51 6.07 -12.10 11.73
N ALA A 52 5.76 -11.12 10.89
CA ALA A 52 5.99 -9.71 11.13
C ALA A 52 4.65 -9.04 11.47
N ASN A 53 4.60 -8.43 12.66
CA ASN A 53 3.54 -7.50 13.05
C ASN A 53 3.96 -6.11 12.58
N VAL A 54 3.13 -5.49 11.74
CA VAL A 54 3.44 -4.20 11.12
C VAL A 54 2.43 -3.18 11.60
N TYR A 55 2.93 -2.09 12.15
CA TYR A 55 2.21 -0.84 12.32
C TYR A 55 2.71 0.12 11.25
N ALA A 56 1.79 0.68 10.46
CA ALA A 56 2.10 1.68 9.46
C ALA A 56 1.18 2.89 9.63
N ARG A 57 1.75 4.07 9.88
CA ARG A 57 1.05 5.35 9.89
C ARG A 57 1.44 6.16 8.65
N TYR A 58 0.43 6.75 8.02
CA TYR A 58 0.58 7.67 6.90
C TYR A 58 -0.10 9.00 7.25
N GLY A 59 0.67 10.08 7.26
CA GLY A 59 0.16 11.45 7.40
C GLY A 59 -0.33 11.96 6.05
N LEU A 60 -1.63 12.26 5.94
CA LEU A 60 -2.26 12.73 4.71
C LEU A 60 -2.67 14.19 4.83
N LYS A 61 -2.20 15.04 3.92
CA LYS A 61 -2.47 16.48 3.92
C LYS A 61 -3.21 16.90 2.66
N ASN A 62 -4.38 17.52 2.82
CA ASN A 62 -5.15 18.02 1.69
C ASN A 62 -4.87 19.51 1.41
N ARG A 63 -4.39 19.83 0.20
CA ARG A 63 -4.18 21.20 -0.31
C ARG A 63 -5.32 21.72 -1.19
N GLY A 64 -6.21 20.84 -1.66
CA GLY A 64 -7.25 21.13 -2.64
C GLY A 64 -8.63 21.35 -2.04
N ASP A 65 -9.60 21.66 -2.90
CA ASP A 65 -11.01 21.83 -2.49
C ASP A 65 -11.81 20.50 -2.51
N GLN A 66 -11.26 19.44 -3.09
CA GLN A 66 -11.82 18.08 -3.00
C GLN A 66 -11.66 17.58 -1.56
N ASN A 67 -12.61 16.79 -1.06
CA ASN A 67 -12.59 16.32 0.31
C ASN A 67 -12.74 14.80 0.47
N ASN A 68 -12.90 14.04 -0.61
CA ASN A 68 -13.10 12.60 -0.58
C ASN A 68 -12.11 11.94 -1.55
N TYR A 69 -11.24 11.11 -1.03
CA TYR A 69 -10.12 10.53 -1.77
C TYR A 69 -10.19 9.00 -1.74
N PRO A 70 -10.18 8.34 -2.90
CA PRO A 70 -9.91 6.91 -2.95
C PRO A 70 -8.41 6.68 -2.71
N ILE A 71 -8.08 5.77 -1.80
CA ILE A 71 -6.71 5.37 -1.50
C ILE A 71 -6.57 3.88 -1.81
N ILE A 72 -5.51 3.54 -2.53
CA ILE A 72 -5.10 2.16 -2.77
C ILE A 72 -3.79 1.94 -2.04
N LEU A 73 -3.76 0.97 -1.13
CA LEU A 73 -2.57 0.59 -0.39
C LEU A 73 -2.14 -0.82 -0.78
N PRO A 74 -1.12 -0.97 -1.65
CA PRO A 74 -0.55 -2.26 -2.00
C PRO A 74 0.39 -2.80 -0.91
N PHE A 75 0.52 -4.13 -0.86
CA PHE A 75 1.42 -4.81 0.08
C PHE A 75 2.44 -5.68 -0.66
N ALA A 76 3.69 -5.66 -0.20
CA ALA A 76 4.76 -6.50 -0.76
C ALA A 76 4.47 -8.02 -0.66
N SER A 77 3.67 -8.41 0.33
CA SER A 77 3.13 -9.76 0.49
C SER A 77 1.75 -9.62 1.14
N LYS A 78 0.79 -10.44 0.73
CA LYS A 78 -0.60 -10.33 1.17
C LYS A 78 -0.70 -10.52 2.70
N PRO A 79 -1.12 -9.50 3.46
CA PRO A 79 -1.24 -9.61 4.91
C PRO A 79 -2.58 -10.23 5.34
N TRP A 80 -2.71 -10.44 6.65
CA TRP A 80 -3.95 -10.82 7.34
C TRP A 80 -4.11 -10.00 8.62
N ASN A 81 -5.27 -10.15 9.30
CA ASN A 81 -5.61 -9.41 10.53
C ASN A 81 -5.46 -7.88 10.40
N ILE A 82 -5.85 -7.31 9.25
CA ILE A 82 -5.75 -5.87 9.00
C ILE A 82 -6.75 -5.10 9.87
N ASN A 83 -6.23 -4.15 10.65
CA ASN A 83 -6.99 -3.08 11.28
C ASN A 83 -6.62 -1.75 10.62
N LEU A 84 -7.57 -1.17 9.90
CA LEU A 84 -7.45 0.12 9.22
C LEU A 84 -8.24 1.18 9.99
N THR A 85 -7.60 2.31 10.30
CA THR A 85 -8.24 3.45 10.97
C THR A 85 -7.84 4.78 10.37
N LEU A 86 -8.71 5.78 10.51
CA LEU A 86 -8.47 7.20 10.26
C LEU A 86 -8.63 7.95 11.57
N ASP A 87 -7.56 8.59 12.06
CA ASP A 87 -7.53 9.25 13.36
C ASP A 87 -8.03 8.36 14.52
N GLY A 88 -7.78 7.05 14.43
CA GLY A 88 -8.21 6.05 15.41
C GLY A 88 -9.64 5.50 15.22
N GLU A 89 -10.42 6.06 14.30
CA GLU A 89 -11.74 5.52 13.94
C GLU A 89 -11.63 4.46 12.84
N HIS A 90 -12.39 3.36 12.96
CA HIS A 90 -12.33 2.27 12.00
C HIS A 90 -12.78 2.70 10.60
N LEU A 91 -12.05 2.26 9.57
CA LEU A 91 -12.42 2.44 8.17
C LEU A 91 -12.73 1.10 7.50
N ASP A 92 -13.80 1.10 6.71
CA ASP A 92 -14.08 0.02 5.79
C ASP A 92 -13.08 0.00 4.63
N TYR A 93 -12.70 -1.21 4.21
CA TYR A 93 -11.87 -1.45 3.04
C TYR A 93 -12.35 -2.68 2.28
N TYR A 94 -11.91 -2.81 1.04
CA TYR A 94 -12.08 -4.02 0.24
C TYR A 94 -10.77 -4.43 -0.44
N TRP A 95 -10.63 -5.72 -0.69
CA TRP A 95 -9.46 -6.27 -1.38
C TRP A 95 -9.51 -6.00 -2.88
N THR A 96 -8.35 -5.69 -3.45
CA THR A 96 -8.13 -5.49 -4.87
C THR A 96 -6.71 -5.90 -5.26
N SER A 97 -6.40 -5.79 -6.55
CA SER A 97 -5.05 -5.88 -7.10
C SER A 97 -4.63 -4.52 -7.63
N HIS A 98 -3.35 -4.17 -7.50
CA HIS A 98 -2.81 -2.92 -8.04
C HIS A 98 -1.44 -3.14 -8.68
N LEU A 99 -1.20 -2.47 -9.81
CA LEU A 99 0.09 -2.49 -10.50
C LEU A 99 0.97 -1.36 -9.96
N VAL A 100 2.18 -1.69 -9.49
CA VAL A 100 3.21 -0.70 -9.14
C VAL A 100 4.48 -1.06 -9.91
N GLU A 101 5.00 -0.14 -10.71
CA GLU A 101 6.16 -0.38 -11.61
C GLU A 101 6.02 -1.70 -12.39
N GLU A 102 4.86 -1.91 -13.02
CA GLU A 102 4.50 -3.10 -13.83
C GLU A 102 4.36 -4.43 -13.04
N GLN A 103 4.48 -4.42 -11.72
CA GLN A 103 4.28 -5.60 -10.86
C GLN A 103 2.91 -5.56 -10.16
N GLU A 104 2.19 -6.69 -10.16
CA GLU A 104 0.88 -6.80 -9.50
C GLU A 104 1.02 -7.13 -8.01
N PHE A 105 0.36 -6.35 -7.16
CA PHE A 105 0.32 -6.53 -5.71
C PHE A 105 -1.10 -6.70 -5.21
N SER A 106 -1.25 -7.52 -4.17
CA SER A 106 -2.47 -7.48 -3.34
C SER A 106 -2.56 -6.12 -2.66
N ALA A 107 -3.72 -5.49 -2.72
CA ALA A 107 -3.95 -4.17 -2.17
C ALA A 107 -5.29 -4.10 -1.45
N ILE A 108 -5.41 -3.18 -0.50
CA ILE A 108 -6.71 -2.72 0.00
C ILE A 108 -7.06 -1.38 -0.66
N SER A 109 -8.34 -1.19 -0.91
CA SER A 109 -8.90 0.08 -1.37
C SER A 109 -9.91 0.59 -0.34
N PHE A 110 -9.79 1.87 -0.02
CA PHE A 110 -10.63 2.56 0.96
C PHE A 110 -10.80 4.04 0.58
N ARG A 111 -11.65 4.75 1.32
CA ARG A 111 -11.86 6.18 1.11
C ARG A 111 -11.56 6.96 2.37
N VAL A 112 -10.95 8.12 2.22
CA VAL A 112 -10.73 9.07 3.31
C VAL A 112 -11.44 10.38 3.01
N ASN A 113 -12.01 11.00 4.04
CA ASN A 113 -12.57 12.34 3.95
C ASN A 113 -11.66 13.32 4.69
N ILE A 114 -11.09 14.29 3.98
CA ILE A 114 -10.09 15.22 4.50
C ILE A 114 -10.43 16.61 4.00
N SER A 115 -10.72 17.56 4.88
CA SER A 115 -11.05 18.93 4.43
C SER A 115 -9.80 19.67 3.95
N LYS A 116 -9.99 20.72 3.15
CA LYS A 116 -8.89 21.57 2.70
C LYS A 116 -8.09 22.11 3.88
N GLY A 117 -6.77 21.93 3.82
CA GLY A 117 -5.83 22.36 4.85
C GLY A 117 -5.76 21.45 6.07
N GLU A 118 -6.57 20.38 6.13
CA GLU A 118 -6.45 19.37 7.18
C GLU A 118 -5.33 18.38 6.88
N THR A 119 -4.72 17.91 7.96
CA THR A 119 -3.88 16.72 7.99
C THR A 119 -4.57 15.65 8.83
N ARG A 120 -4.57 14.41 8.36
CA ARG A 120 -5.22 13.26 8.98
C ARG A 120 -4.28 12.07 8.96
N ASP A 121 -4.37 11.20 9.96
CA ASP A 121 -3.52 10.01 10.05
C ASP A 121 -4.29 8.75 9.68
N VAL A 122 -3.81 8.05 8.65
CA VAL A 122 -4.25 6.70 8.34
C VAL A 122 -3.32 5.72 9.02
N ASN A 123 -3.86 4.84 9.87
CA ASN A 123 -3.10 3.78 10.52
C ASN A 123 -3.55 2.42 9.99
N VAL A 124 -2.58 1.58 9.65
CA VAL A 124 -2.78 0.22 9.16
C VAL A 124 -1.93 -0.71 10.00
N ILE A 125 -2.60 -1.55 10.79
CA ILE A 125 -1.96 -2.59 11.60
C ILE A 125 -2.28 -3.93 10.96
N TYR A 126 -1.26 -4.74 10.72
CA TYR A 126 -1.47 -6.03 10.07
C TYR A 126 -0.36 -7.03 10.37
N GLU A 127 -0.63 -8.29 10.10
CA GLU A 127 0.33 -9.38 10.20
C GLU A 127 0.66 -9.91 8.80
N ARG A 128 1.92 -10.28 8.60
CA ARG A 128 2.32 -11.01 7.39
C ARG A 128 3.55 -11.88 7.62
N PHE A 129 3.77 -12.83 6.71
CA PHE A 129 5.04 -13.54 6.63
C PHE A 129 6.13 -12.65 6.03
N PHE A 130 7.38 -12.94 6.41
CA PHE A 130 8.59 -12.42 5.78
C PHE A 130 9.44 -13.60 5.28
N GLU A 131 10.42 -13.32 4.43
CA GLU A 131 11.27 -14.37 3.84
C GLU A 131 12.27 -14.86 4.89
N ILE A 132 12.37 -16.18 5.07
CA ILE A 132 13.41 -16.82 5.88
C ILE A 132 14.29 -17.64 4.95
N TYR A 133 15.61 -17.43 5.02
CA TYR A 133 16.57 -18.14 4.19
C TYR A 133 17.84 -18.47 4.97
N GLU A 134 18.59 -19.47 4.49
CA GLU A 134 19.87 -19.86 5.06
C GLU A 134 21.02 -19.37 4.16
N LYS A 135 22.08 -18.84 4.80
CA LYS A 135 23.33 -18.46 4.14
C LYS A 135 24.48 -18.74 5.09
N ASP A 136 25.51 -19.43 4.62
CA ASP A 136 26.72 -19.72 5.40
C ASP A 136 26.44 -20.37 6.78
N SER A 137 25.47 -21.30 6.83
CA SER A 137 24.99 -21.97 8.05
C SER A 137 24.33 -21.06 9.10
N GLN A 138 23.98 -19.83 8.73
CA GLN A 138 23.17 -18.91 9.52
C GLN A 138 21.78 -18.74 8.89
N THR A 139 20.78 -18.52 9.72
CA THR A 139 19.40 -18.25 9.28
C THR A 139 19.14 -16.75 9.32
N PHE A 140 18.56 -16.22 8.24
CA PHE A 140 18.27 -14.79 8.08
C PHE A 140 16.79 -14.57 7.79
N GLY A 141 16.28 -13.43 8.24
CA GLY A 141 15.00 -12.86 7.85
C GLY A 141 15.22 -11.73 6.85
N ARG A 142 14.40 -11.69 5.79
CA ARG A 142 14.28 -10.55 4.87
C ARG A 142 12.85 -10.03 4.85
N PHE A 143 12.68 -8.78 5.27
CA PHE A 143 11.42 -8.05 5.19
C PHE A 143 11.48 -7.02 4.07
N LYS A 144 10.51 -7.08 3.14
CA LYS A 144 10.38 -6.12 2.03
C LYS A 144 9.17 -5.23 2.25
N TYR A 145 9.35 -3.94 2.41
CA TYR A 145 8.28 -2.95 2.55
C TYR A 145 8.16 -2.12 1.27
N LEU A 146 6.93 -1.88 0.78
CA LEU A 146 6.70 -1.09 -0.43
C LEU A 146 6.75 0.40 -0.08
N VAL A 147 7.83 1.07 -0.48
CA VAL A 147 8.04 2.52 -0.25
C VAL A 147 7.76 3.34 -1.51
N GLY A 148 7.87 2.71 -2.69
CA GLY A 148 7.71 3.36 -3.99
C GLY A 148 6.29 3.81 -4.30
N THR A 149 5.31 3.51 -3.46
CA THR A 149 3.99 4.12 -3.57
C THR A 149 4.11 5.63 -3.41
N THR A 150 5.00 6.16 -2.56
CA THR A 150 5.32 7.59 -2.40
C THR A 150 5.69 8.28 -3.73
N LYS A 151 6.44 7.61 -4.63
CA LYS A 151 6.75 8.13 -5.97
C LYS A 151 5.53 8.33 -6.85
N SER A 152 4.51 7.46 -6.71
CA SER A 152 3.26 7.59 -7.48
C SER A 152 2.55 8.92 -7.19
N TRP A 153 2.85 9.58 -6.08
CA TRP A 153 2.27 10.85 -5.66
C TRP A 153 3.06 12.09 -6.11
N GLY A 154 4.28 11.89 -6.63
CA GLY A 154 5.06 12.92 -7.33
C GLY A 154 5.82 13.91 -6.45
N GLU A 155 5.77 13.79 -5.11
CA GLU A 155 6.46 14.68 -4.16
C GLU A 155 7.20 13.85 -3.09
N PRO A 156 8.33 14.37 -2.54
CA PRO A 156 9.01 13.73 -1.42
C PRO A 156 8.15 13.76 -0.15
N LEU A 157 8.31 12.76 0.71
CA LEU A 157 7.80 12.80 2.08
C LEU A 157 8.55 13.86 2.88
N ASP A 158 7.85 14.61 3.74
CA ASP A 158 8.49 15.51 4.71
C ASP A 158 9.38 14.70 5.66
N TYR A 159 8.87 13.56 6.16
CA TYR A 159 9.58 12.65 7.05
C TYR A 159 9.14 11.19 6.90
N ALA A 160 10.09 10.25 6.98
CA ALA A 160 9.82 8.83 7.08
C ALA A 160 10.66 8.19 8.20
N HIS A 161 10.00 7.43 9.08
CA HIS A 161 10.60 6.70 10.18
C HIS A 161 10.35 5.20 10.03
N PHE A 162 11.37 4.40 10.29
CA PHE A 162 11.29 2.95 10.29
C PHE A 162 11.96 2.38 11.54
N GLU A 163 11.23 1.53 12.26
CA GLU A 163 11.71 0.88 13.48
C GLU A 163 11.54 -0.64 13.37
N PHE A 164 12.62 -1.39 13.59
CA PHE A 164 12.62 -2.85 13.48
C PHE A 164 12.91 -3.50 14.83
N TRP A 165 12.04 -4.42 15.25
CA TRP A 165 12.15 -5.14 16.51
C TRP A 165 12.03 -6.64 16.31
N THR A 166 12.55 -7.40 17.26
CA THR A 166 12.30 -8.84 17.40
C THR A 166 11.74 -9.16 18.78
N ILE A 167 10.99 -10.25 18.90
CA ILE A 167 10.62 -10.85 20.18
C ILE A 167 11.49 -12.09 20.38
N LYS A 168 12.35 -12.06 21.39
CA LYS A 168 13.21 -13.19 21.78
C LYS A 168 13.00 -13.49 23.25
N ASN A 169 12.66 -14.74 23.58
CA ASN A 169 12.38 -15.17 24.95
C ASN A 169 11.35 -14.27 25.66
N ASP A 170 10.26 -13.93 24.97
CA ASP A 170 9.21 -13.00 25.42
C ASP A 170 9.67 -11.55 25.69
N GLU A 171 10.90 -11.20 25.32
CA GLU A 171 11.43 -9.83 25.43
C GLU A 171 11.47 -9.16 24.05
N LYS A 172 10.94 -7.94 23.98
CA LYS A 172 11.00 -7.09 22.78
C LYS A 172 12.38 -6.42 22.70
N GLN A 173 13.13 -6.65 21.63
CA GLN A 173 14.47 -6.12 21.40
C GLN A 173 14.52 -5.29 20.12
N LEU A 174 15.07 -4.08 20.20
CA LEU A 174 15.27 -3.22 19.04
C LEU A 174 16.41 -3.78 18.21
N LEU A 175 16.19 -3.88 16.90
CA LEU A 175 17.20 -4.31 15.94
C LEU A 175 17.83 -3.11 15.23
N ASP A 176 17.00 -2.19 14.70
CA ASP A 176 17.49 -1.04 13.94
C ASP A 176 16.44 0.07 13.80
N THR A 177 16.91 1.27 13.45
CA THR A 177 16.07 2.47 13.23
C THR A 177 16.58 3.25 12.02
N PHE A 178 15.68 3.69 11.14
CA PHE A 178 16.02 4.53 9.99
C PHE A 178 15.12 5.75 9.93
N ASP A 179 15.74 6.92 9.76
CA ASP A 179 15.07 8.21 9.63
C ASP A 179 15.45 8.85 8.29
N PHE A 180 14.46 9.36 7.58
CA PHE A 180 14.65 10.07 6.33
C PHE A 180 13.86 11.38 6.34
N GLU A 181 14.54 12.50 6.06
CA GLU A 181 13.92 13.81 5.86
C GLU A 181 13.87 14.15 4.36
N ASN A 182 12.79 14.77 3.89
CA ASN A 182 12.60 15.12 2.47
C ASN A 182 12.83 13.91 1.54
N TRP A 183 12.26 12.77 1.91
CA TRP A 183 12.62 11.49 1.31
C TRP A 183 11.80 11.17 0.07
N LEU A 184 12.51 10.89 -1.02
CA LEU A 184 11.96 10.26 -2.21
C LEU A 184 12.76 8.97 -2.43
N PRO A 185 12.20 7.78 -2.13
CA PRO A 185 12.95 6.54 -2.23
C PRO A 185 13.38 6.29 -3.68
N ASP A 186 14.62 5.86 -3.91
CA ASP A 186 15.09 5.51 -5.27
C ASP A 186 14.53 4.17 -5.76
N TYR A 187 14.12 3.30 -4.83
CA TYR A 187 13.70 1.92 -5.10
C TYR A 187 12.24 1.68 -4.69
N LEU A 188 11.61 0.68 -5.33
CA LEU A 188 10.24 0.27 -5.00
C LEU A 188 10.10 -0.26 -3.56
N TYR A 189 11.15 -0.91 -3.07
CA TYR A 189 11.17 -1.53 -1.75
C TYR A 189 12.22 -0.91 -0.85
N MET A 190 11.87 -0.77 0.42
CA MET A 190 12.86 -0.82 1.49
C MET A 190 12.98 -2.27 1.95
N ILE A 191 14.22 -2.76 1.99
CA ILE A 191 14.55 -4.14 2.34
C ILE A 191 15.34 -4.11 3.64
N TYR A 192 14.84 -4.82 4.64
CA TYR A 192 15.54 -5.03 5.90
C TYR A 192 15.92 -6.50 6.05
N GLU A 193 17.20 -6.78 6.27
CA GLU A 193 17.74 -8.13 6.50
C GLU A 193 18.31 -8.22 7.91
N PHE A 194 18.04 -9.30 8.63
CA PHE A 194 18.51 -9.53 10.00
C PHE A 194 18.79 -11.02 10.26
N GLU A 195 19.72 -11.31 11.17
CA GLU A 195 20.01 -12.68 11.60
C GLU A 195 18.94 -13.18 12.58
N ILE A 196 18.40 -14.37 12.34
CA ILE A 196 17.45 -15.06 13.21
C ILE A 196 18.28 -15.95 14.15
N ASN A 197 18.38 -15.54 15.41
CA ASN A 197 19.14 -16.22 16.46
C ASN A 197 18.26 -17.03 17.40
#